data_AF-A0A0R0J0P1-F1
#
_entry.id   AF-A0A0R0J0P1-F1
#
_cell.length_a   1.000
_cell.length_b   1.000
_cell.length_c   1.000
_cell.angle_alpha   90.00
_cell.angle_beta   90.00
_cell.angle_gamma   90.00
#
_symmetry.space_group_name_H-M   'P 1'
#
loop_
_entity.id
_entity.type
_entity.pdbx_description
1 polymer ?
#
loop_
_entity_poly.entity_id
_entity_poly.type
_entity_poly.pdbx_seq_one_letter_code
_entity_poly.pdbx_strand_id
1 'polypeptide(L)'
;MMKWADLIDQHVEEIAALDAIDAGKLYHLLKAIEVPATANTIHYYAGAADKIHGEVSPSLAAGCTMVLKPAEQTPLSALFYAHLAKLAGIPDGVLNVVPGFGATAGAAICSHMDIDKVSFIGSTEVGREVMRAAANSNLKPVSLELGGKSPFIIFYDADLDKAVELALVAVVYNKVDKKQFKKILSYIEHEKEKGPPF
;
A
#
# COMPACT_ATOMS: atom_id res chain seq x y z
N MET A 1 -17.47 -9.48 4.28
CA MET A 1 -16.58 -8.60 3.48
C MET A 1 -17.34 -7.52 2.71
N MET A 2 -18.43 -7.81 1.98
CA MET A 2 -19.24 -6.76 1.30
C MET A 2 -19.64 -5.62 2.25
N LYS A 3 -20.28 -5.95 3.38
CA LYS A 3 -20.64 -4.97 4.43
C LYS A 3 -19.45 -4.15 4.95
N TRP A 4 -18.24 -4.71 4.94
CA TRP A 4 -17.04 -3.99 5.38
C TRP A 4 -16.62 -2.93 4.37
N ALA A 5 -16.68 -3.25 3.07
CA ALA A 5 -16.45 -2.28 2.02
C ALA A 5 -17.52 -1.17 2.02
N ASP A 6 -18.80 -1.54 2.19
CA ASP A 6 -19.90 -0.55 2.30
C ASP A 6 -19.66 0.43 3.47
N LEU A 7 -19.16 -0.07 4.61
CA LEU A 7 -18.81 0.77 5.76
C LEU A 7 -17.61 1.68 5.46
N ILE A 8 -16.62 1.21 4.70
CA ILE A 8 -15.48 2.06 4.29
C ILE A 8 -15.96 3.21 3.41
N ASP A 9 -16.85 2.94 2.45
CA ASP A 9 -17.44 3.98 1.60
C ASP A 9 -18.27 4.99 2.42
N GLN A 10 -19.02 4.51 3.42
CA GLN A 10 -19.79 5.38 4.32
C GLN A 10 -18.90 6.31 5.17
N HIS A 11 -17.67 5.90 5.47
CA HIS A 11 -16.73 6.64 6.30
C HIS A 11 -15.57 7.27 5.50
N VAL A 12 -15.78 7.53 4.19
CA VAL A 12 -14.74 8.03 3.28
C VAL A 12 -14.06 9.31 3.77
N GLU A 13 -14.82 10.26 4.33
CA GLU A 13 -14.28 11.55 4.80
C GLU A 13 -13.41 11.38 6.04
N GLU A 14 -13.84 10.54 6.99
CA GLU A 14 -13.10 10.28 8.23
C GLU A 14 -11.79 9.55 7.93
N ILE A 15 -11.83 8.52 7.09
CA ILE A 15 -10.65 7.75 6.68
C ILE A 15 -9.67 8.65 5.92
N ALA A 16 -10.17 9.45 4.97
CA ALA A 16 -9.33 10.39 4.21
C ALA A 16 -8.71 11.46 5.13
N ALA A 17 -9.43 11.93 6.15
CA ALA A 17 -8.88 12.87 7.13
C ALA A 17 -7.78 12.21 7.98
N LEU A 18 -7.98 10.98 8.45
CA LEU A 18 -6.98 10.23 9.20
C LEU A 18 -5.70 10.05 8.39
N ASP A 19 -5.79 9.55 7.16
CA ASP A 19 -4.62 9.35 6.30
C ASP A 19 -3.95 10.68 5.93
N ALA A 20 -4.72 11.76 5.73
CA ALA A 20 -4.15 13.08 5.44
C ALA A 20 -3.31 13.60 6.61
N ILE A 21 -3.78 13.43 7.85
CA ILE A 21 -3.08 13.89 9.06
C ILE A 21 -1.89 13.00 9.38
N ASP A 22 -2.07 11.68 9.35
CA ASP A 22 -1.06 10.70 9.76
C ASP A 22 0.07 10.61 8.74
N ALA A 23 -0.29 10.57 7.45
CA ALA A 23 0.66 10.40 6.36
C ALA A 23 1.00 11.71 5.64
N GLY A 24 0.36 12.85 5.88
CA GLY A 24 0.63 14.09 5.14
C GLY A 24 0.29 14.00 3.65
N LYS A 25 -0.76 13.24 3.30
CA LYS A 25 -1.27 13.07 1.93
C LYS A 25 -2.34 14.12 1.61
N LEU A 26 -2.59 14.35 0.33
CA LEU A 26 -3.64 15.29 -0.10
C LEU A 26 -5.03 14.70 0.20
N TYR A 27 -5.75 15.32 1.13
CA TYR A 27 -7.11 14.93 1.54
C TYR A 27 -8.05 14.69 0.35
N HIS A 28 -8.03 15.58 -0.65
CA HIS A 28 -8.89 15.44 -1.83
C HIS A 28 -8.60 14.18 -2.65
N LEU A 29 -7.31 13.82 -2.83
CA LEU A 29 -6.93 12.59 -3.54
C LEU A 29 -7.27 11.34 -2.73
N LEU A 30 -7.09 11.37 -1.42
CA LEU A 30 -7.51 10.28 -0.54
C LEU A 30 -9.01 10.00 -0.66
N LYS A 31 -9.83 11.06 -0.55
CA LYS A 31 -11.29 10.98 -0.64
C LYS A 31 -11.76 10.52 -2.02
N ALA A 32 -11.12 10.99 -3.09
CA ALA A 32 -11.55 10.72 -4.46
C ALA A 32 -11.02 9.41 -5.04
N ILE A 33 -9.87 8.92 -4.56
CA ILE A 33 -9.13 7.81 -5.20
C ILE A 33 -8.82 6.70 -4.21
N GLU A 34 -7.98 6.95 -3.19
CA GLU A 34 -7.37 5.88 -2.40
C GLU A 34 -8.37 5.13 -1.50
N VAL A 35 -9.27 5.86 -0.84
CA VAL A 35 -10.27 5.23 0.04
C VAL A 35 -11.31 4.46 -0.79
N PRO A 36 -11.91 5.03 -1.86
CA PRO A 36 -12.79 4.26 -2.75
C PRO A 36 -12.08 3.07 -3.42
N ALA A 37 -10.81 3.20 -3.80
CA ALA A 37 -10.04 2.08 -4.34
C ALA A 37 -9.87 0.95 -3.31
N THR A 38 -9.71 1.29 -2.02
CA THR A 38 -9.65 0.31 -0.93
C THR A 38 -10.98 -0.44 -0.78
N ALA A 39 -12.10 0.30 -0.75
CA ALA A 39 -13.44 -0.30 -0.70
C ALA A 39 -13.71 -1.21 -1.91
N ASN A 40 -13.42 -0.73 -3.13
CA ASN A 40 -13.55 -1.52 -4.37
C ASN A 40 -12.69 -2.79 -4.35
N THR A 41 -11.47 -2.71 -3.80
CA THR A 41 -10.60 -3.89 -3.64
C THR A 41 -11.26 -4.92 -2.72
N ILE A 42 -11.82 -4.49 -1.58
CA ILE A 42 -12.51 -5.38 -0.66
C ILE A 42 -13.78 -5.95 -1.29
N HIS A 43 -14.54 -5.17 -2.06
CA HIS A 43 -15.69 -5.65 -2.84
C HIS A 43 -15.29 -6.72 -3.85
N TYR A 44 -14.22 -6.49 -4.61
CA TYR A 44 -13.71 -7.45 -5.59
C TYR A 44 -13.45 -8.82 -4.94
N TYR A 45 -12.70 -8.83 -3.83
CA TYR A 45 -12.37 -10.07 -3.14
C TYR A 45 -13.53 -10.67 -2.34
N ALA A 46 -14.47 -9.85 -1.87
CA ALA A 46 -15.72 -10.34 -1.32
C ALA A 46 -16.53 -11.12 -2.37
N GLY A 47 -16.51 -10.68 -3.63
CA GLY A 47 -17.16 -11.37 -4.75
C GLY A 47 -16.41 -12.62 -5.24
N ALA A 48 -15.13 -12.75 -4.90
CA ALA A 48 -14.29 -13.91 -5.23
C ALA A 48 -14.34 -15.01 -4.14
N ALA A 49 -14.76 -14.69 -2.91
CA ALA A 49 -14.67 -15.58 -1.75
C ALA A 49 -15.45 -16.92 -1.91
N ASP A 50 -16.52 -16.93 -2.69
CA ASP A 50 -17.36 -18.11 -3.01
C ASP A 50 -16.96 -18.81 -4.33
N LYS A 51 -15.88 -18.36 -4.99
CA LYS A 51 -15.43 -18.81 -6.32
C LYS A 51 -13.96 -19.29 -6.32
N ILE A 52 -13.47 -19.74 -5.17
CA ILE A 52 -12.08 -20.18 -5.04
C ILE A 52 -11.92 -21.58 -5.66
N HIS A 53 -11.32 -21.63 -6.84
CA HIS A 53 -11.03 -22.88 -7.57
C HIS A 53 -9.52 -23.07 -7.81
N GLY A 54 -8.72 -22.94 -6.75
CA GLY A 54 -7.25 -23.07 -6.80
C GLY A 54 -6.50 -21.77 -7.11
N GLU A 55 -7.20 -20.65 -7.17
CA GLU A 55 -6.64 -19.32 -7.42
C GLU A 55 -6.24 -18.62 -6.11
N VAL A 56 -5.24 -17.73 -6.19
CA VAL A 56 -4.77 -16.96 -5.04
C VAL A 56 -5.77 -15.86 -4.70
N SER A 57 -6.53 -16.07 -3.62
CA SER A 57 -7.40 -15.06 -3.02
C SER A 57 -6.69 -14.42 -1.81
N PRO A 58 -6.86 -13.13 -1.51
CA PRO A 58 -6.23 -12.51 -0.36
C PRO A 58 -6.84 -13.07 0.92
N SER A 59 -5.98 -13.20 1.92
CA SER A 59 -6.24 -13.69 3.30
C SER A 59 -7.72 -13.87 3.70
N LEU A 60 -8.46 -12.79 3.94
CA LEU A 60 -9.83 -12.86 4.47
C LEU A 60 -10.80 -13.54 3.51
N ALA A 61 -10.69 -13.30 2.20
CA ALA A 61 -11.52 -13.97 1.21
C ALA A 61 -11.14 -15.46 1.06
N ALA A 62 -9.86 -15.79 1.28
CA ALA A 62 -9.36 -17.17 1.34
C ALA A 62 -9.68 -17.91 2.65
N GLY A 63 -10.29 -17.24 3.63
CA GLY A 63 -10.60 -17.81 4.95
C GLY A 63 -9.43 -17.82 5.94
N CYS A 64 -8.32 -17.11 5.65
CA CYS A 64 -7.22 -16.95 6.59
C CYS A 64 -7.54 -15.95 7.70
N THR A 65 -6.91 -16.11 8.86
CA THR A 65 -6.79 -15.07 9.89
C THR A 65 -5.55 -14.20 9.65
N MET A 66 -5.56 -12.98 10.16
CA MET A 66 -4.49 -12.00 9.93
C MET A 66 -4.02 -11.34 11.22
N VAL A 67 -2.70 -11.16 11.31
CA VAL A 67 -2.04 -10.22 12.22
C VAL A 67 -1.36 -9.14 11.38
N LEU A 68 -1.93 -7.94 11.37
CA LEU A 68 -1.46 -6.78 10.60
C LEU A 68 -0.62 -5.85 11.49
N LYS A 69 0.59 -5.50 11.03
CA LYS A 69 1.47 -4.51 11.66
C LYS A 69 1.63 -3.29 10.75
N PRO A 70 0.84 -2.21 10.92
CA PRO A 70 0.95 -1.01 10.10
C PRO A 70 2.26 -0.26 10.39
N ALA A 71 2.78 0.50 9.43
CA ALA A 71 3.95 1.34 9.66
C ALA A 71 3.74 2.23 10.90
N GLU A 72 4.78 2.37 11.73
CA GLU A 72 4.71 3.15 12.98
C GLU A 72 4.44 4.64 12.74
N GLN A 73 4.74 5.14 11.54
CA GLN A 73 4.43 6.51 11.12
C GLN A 73 2.98 6.72 10.71
N THR A 74 2.24 5.64 10.37
CA THR A 74 0.87 5.75 9.85
C THR A 74 -0.07 4.65 10.40
N PRO A 75 -0.26 4.53 11.73
CA PRO A 75 -1.05 3.45 12.31
C PRO A 75 -2.57 3.72 12.34
N LEU A 76 -3.03 4.96 12.16
CA LEU A 76 -4.38 5.37 12.56
C LEU A 76 -5.48 4.76 11.70
N SER A 77 -5.34 4.82 10.38
CA SER A 77 -6.34 4.25 9.47
C SER A 77 -6.46 2.75 9.59
N ALA A 78 -5.35 2.02 9.80
CA ALA A 78 -5.39 0.58 10.03
C ALA A 78 -6.23 0.19 11.26
N LEU A 79 -6.13 0.96 12.35
CA LEU A 79 -6.98 0.77 13.53
C LEU A 79 -8.45 1.09 13.25
N PHE A 80 -8.71 2.13 12.46
CA PHE A 80 -10.07 2.48 12.06
C PHE A 80 -10.71 1.43 11.15
N TYR A 81 -9.96 0.88 10.19
CA TYR A 81 -10.40 -0.24 9.36
C TYR A 81 -10.72 -1.48 10.19
N ALA A 82 -9.95 -1.76 11.25
CA ALA A 82 -10.24 -2.86 12.18
C ALA A 82 -11.54 -2.63 12.97
N HIS A 83 -11.82 -1.39 13.36
CA HIS A 83 -13.10 -1.02 13.96
C HIS A 83 -14.27 -1.27 12.99
N LEU A 84 -14.16 -0.82 11.74
CA LEU A 84 -15.18 -1.07 10.71
C LEU A 84 -15.34 -2.56 10.39
N ALA A 85 -14.26 -3.34 10.39
CA ALA A 85 -14.30 -4.79 10.23
C ALA A 85 -15.16 -5.46 11.32
N LYS A 86 -15.00 -5.02 12.58
CA LYS A 86 -15.83 -5.49 13.69
C LYS A 86 -17.31 -5.15 13.48
N LEU A 87 -17.63 -3.92 13.08
CA LEU A 87 -19.00 -3.50 12.76
C LEU A 87 -19.61 -4.28 11.56
N ALA A 88 -18.76 -4.68 10.62
CA ALA A 88 -19.14 -5.52 9.49
C ALA A 88 -19.45 -6.97 9.88
N GLY A 89 -19.10 -7.39 11.10
CA GLY A 89 -19.30 -8.75 11.60
C GLY A 89 -18.15 -9.71 11.29
N ILE A 90 -16.94 -9.20 11.02
CA ILE A 90 -15.75 -10.06 11.00
C ILE A 90 -15.55 -10.64 12.40
N PRO A 91 -15.47 -11.97 12.58
CA PRO A 91 -15.36 -12.59 13.90
C PRO A 91 -14.10 -12.14 14.66
N ASP A 92 -14.21 -12.08 16.00
CA ASP A 92 -13.09 -11.74 16.87
C ASP A 92 -11.91 -12.70 16.60
N GLY A 93 -10.69 -12.14 16.54
CA GLY A 93 -9.46 -12.90 16.25
C GLY A 93 -9.16 -13.13 14.77
N VAL A 94 -10.10 -12.88 13.84
CA VAL A 94 -9.86 -13.05 12.40
C VAL A 94 -8.99 -11.91 11.82
N LEU A 95 -9.19 -10.68 12.27
CA LEU A 95 -8.34 -9.53 11.94
C LEU A 95 -7.81 -8.91 13.22
N ASN A 96 -6.49 -8.97 13.41
CA ASN A 96 -5.79 -8.38 14.54
C ASN A 96 -4.84 -7.31 14.02
N VAL A 97 -4.90 -6.10 14.58
CA VAL A 97 -4.00 -4.99 14.20
C VAL A 97 -3.11 -4.65 15.39
N VAL A 98 -1.79 -4.75 15.21
CA VAL A 98 -0.79 -4.55 16.26
C VAL A 98 0.19 -3.45 15.83
N PRO A 99 -0.13 -2.16 16.08
CA PRO A 99 0.81 -1.08 15.85
C PRO A 99 2.06 -1.22 16.72
N GLY A 100 3.21 -0.81 16.20
CA GLY A 100 4.48 -0.86 16.90
C GLY A 100 5.65 -0.67 15.95
N PHE A 101 6.88 -0.59 16.46
CA PHE A 101 8.06 -0.40 15.61
C PHE A 101 8.40 -1.64 14.78
N GLY A 102 9.01 -1.44 13.61
CA GLY A 102 9.45 -2.54 12.75
C GLY A 102 10.41 -3.51 13.46
N ALA A 103 11.41 -2.98 14.18
CA ALA A 103 12.43 -3.78 14.87
C ALA A 103 11.90 -4.60 16.07
N THR A 104 10.69 -4.31 16.57
CA THR A 104 10.08 -5.02 17.69
C THR A 104 8.86 -5.81 17.22
N ALA A 105 7.72 -5.14 16.99
CA ALA A 105 6.47 -5.78 16.60
C ALA A 105 6.60 -6.49 15.24
N GLY A 106 7.23 -5.85 14.26
CA GLY A 106 7.43 -6.45 12.92
C GLY A 106 8.35 -7.66 12.96
N ALA A 107 9.49 -7.57 13.66
CA ALA A 107 10.44 -8.66 13.83
C ALA A 107 9.82 -9.85 14.58
N ALA A 108 9.01 -9.60 15.61
CA ALA A 108 8.30 -10.64 16.35
C ALA A 108 7.34 -11.43 15.44
N ILE A 109 6.57 -10.74 14.58
CA ILE A 109 5.69 -11.38 13.59
C ILE A 109 6.49 -12.22 12.60
N CYS A 110 7.59 -11.68 12.05
CA CYS A 110 8.37 -12.38 11.04
C CYS A 110 9.03 -13.67 11.58
N SER A 111 9.45 -13.66 12.84
CA SER A 111 10.11 -14.79 13.52
C SER A 111 9.14 -15.72 14.26
N HIS A 112 7.83 -15.43 14.29
CA HIS A 112 6.86 -16.22 15.06
C HIS A 112 6.74 -17.65 14.51
N MET A 113 6.80 -18.66 15.38
CA MET A 113 6.78 -20.08 14.99
C MET A 113 5.41 -20.57 14.50
N ASP A 114 4.35 -19.89 14.93
CA ASP A 114 2.94 -20.25 14.65
C ASP A 114 2.28 -19.33 13.62
N ILE A 115 3.08 -18.60 12.82
CA ILE A 115 2.57 -17.85 11.67
C ILE A 115 2.88 -18.64 10.40
N ASP A 116 1.86 -18.97 9.62
CA ASP A 116 2.00 -19.84 8.46
C ASP A 116 2.62 -19.13 7.24
N LYS A 117 2.39 -17.83 7.09
CA LYS A 117 2.85 -17.04 5.94
C LYS A 117 3.07 -15.58 6.34
N VAL A 118 4.07 -14.94 5.75
CA VAL A 118 4.27 -13.49 5.83
C VAL A 118 4.15 -12.86 4.44
N SER A 119 3.41 -11.75 4.38
CA SER A 119 3.40 -10.81 3.25
C SER A 119 3.94 -9.48 3.75
N PHE A 120 4.99 -8.97 3.12
CA PHE A 120 5.67 -7.75 3.54
C PHE A 120 5.76 -6.76 2.39
N ILE A 121 5.46 -5.49 2.68
CA ILE A 121 5.60 -4.36 1.76
C ILE A 121 6.54 -3.35 2.42
N GLY A 122 7.63 -2.98 1.75
CA GLY A 122 8.59 -2.03 2.32
C GLY A 122 9.92 -1.93 1.57
N SER A 123 10.99 -1.58 2.28
CA SER A 123 12.31 -1.42 1.68
C SER A 123 12.96 -2.76 1.34
N THR A 124 13.80 -2.79 0.31
CA THR A 124 14.60 -3.97 -0.05
C THR A 124 15.49 -4.45 1.09
N GLU A 125 16.00 -3.51 1.89
CA GLU A 125 16.84 -3.82 3.06
C GLU A 125 16.05 -4.60 4.12
N VAL A 126 14.89 -4.09 4.54
CA VAL A 126 14.05 -4.77 5.55
C VAL A 126 13.46 -6.07 4.98
N GLY A 127 13.15 -6.13 3.68
CA GLY A 127 12.70 -7.35 3.02
C GLY A 127 13.69 -8.52 3.15
N ARG A 128 15.00 -8.23 3.17
CA ARG A 128 16.03 -9.26 3.44
C ARG A 128 15.95 -9.76 4.87
N GLU A 129 15.73 -8.88 5.84
CA GLU A 129 15.55 -9.28 7.24
C GLU A 129 14.29 -10.14 7.43
N VAL A 130 13.19 -9.81 6.75
CA VAL A 130 11.97 -10.63 6.76
C VAL A 130 12.24 -12.05 6.25
N MET A 131 12.95 -12.19 5.13
CA MET A 131 13.35 -13.50 4.62
C MET A 131 14.27 -14.26 5.59
N ARG A 132 15.23 -13.59 6.24
CA ARG A 132 16.09 -14.22 7.25
C ARG A 132 15.31 -14.68 8.47
N ALA A 133 14.36 -13.87 8.95
CA ALA A 133 13.50 -14.22 10.07
C ALA A 133 12.63 -15.45 9.77
N ALA A 134 12.08 -15.55 8.55
CA ALA A 134 11.37 -16.75 8.10
C ALA A 134 12.30 -17.99 8.04
N ALA A 135 13.50 -17.83 7.48
CA ALA A 135 14.49 -18.90 7.40
C ALA A 135 14.95 -19.42 8.78
N ASN A 136 15.07 -18.52 9.76
CA ASN A 136 15.53 -18.82 11.11
C ASN A 136 14.41 -19.26 12.07
N SER A 137 13.16 -19.32 11.62
CA SER A 137 12.01 -19.73 12.45
C SER A 137 11.39 -21.02 11.93
N ASN A 138 10.26 -20.95 11.24
CA ASN A 138 9.46 -22.09 10.80
C ASN A 138 9.46 -22.29 9.27
N LEU A 139 10.37 -21.62 8.54
CA LEU A 139 10.45 -21.67 7.07
C LEU A 139 9.13 -21.25 6.37
N LYS A 140 8.33 -20.40 7.02
CA LYS A 140 7.09 -19.86 6.43
C LYS A 140 7.32 -19.23 5.06
N PRO A 141 6.44 -19.43 4.07
CA PRO A 141 6.51 -18.72 2.81
C PRO A 141 6.45 -17.20 3.01
N VAL A 142 7.26 -16.48 2.23
CA VAL A 142 7.34 -15.02 2.27
C VAL A 142 6.99 -14.44 0.89
N SER A 143 6.09 -13.47 0.86
CA SER A 143 5.85 -12.61 -0.32
C SER A 143 6.37 -11.21 -0.01
N LEU A 144 7.14 -10.62 -0.93
CA LEU A 144 7.80 -9.33 -0.74
C LEU A 144 7.43 -8.36 -1.86
N GLU A 145 6.82 -7.23 -1.51
CA GLU A 145 6.68 -6.06 -2.38
C GLU A 145 7.70 -5.00 -1.94
N LEU A 146 8.76 -4.86 -2.74
CA LEU A 146 9.92 -4.05 -2.38
C LEU A 146 9.99 -2.77 -3.20
N GLY A 147 10.78 -1.81 -2.73
CA GLY A 147 11.04 -0.57 -3.48
C GLY A 147 11.55 -0.83 -4.91
N GLY A 148 11.16 0.06 -5.83
CA GLY A 148 11.51 -0.02 -7.25
C GLY A 148 12.23 1.23 -7.76
N LYS A 149 12.72 1.13 -9.00
CA LYS A 149 13.22 2.26 -9.79
C LYS A 149 12.62 2.21 -11.19
N SER A 150 11.29 2.35 -11.25
CA SER A 150 10.51 2.13 -12.46
C SER A 150 10.89 3.13 -13.57
N PRO A 151 11.33 2.65 -14.76
CA PRO A 151 11.62 3.51 -15.89
C PRO A 151 10.33 3.99 -16.57
N PHE A 152 10.38 5.17 -17.19
CA PHE A 152 9.34 5.71 -18.07
C PHE A 152 9.98 6.07 -19.40
N ILE A 153 9.56 5.42 -20.50
CA ILE A 153 10.19 5.53 -21.82
C ILE A 153 9.19 6.17 -22.79
N ILE A 154 9.60 7.28 -23.41
CA ILE A 154 8.79 8.02 -24.40
C ILE A 154 9.43 7.80 -25.78
N PHE A 155 8.66 7.23 -26.71
CA PHE A 155 9.09 7.03 -28.11
C PHE A 155 8.78 8.27 -28.95
N TYR A 156 9.42 8.38 -30.12
CA TYR A 156 9.35 9.56 -30.99
C TYR A 156 7.95 9.81 -31.59
N ASP A 157 7.09 8.80 -31.61
CA ASP A 157 5.71 8.84 -32.12
C ASP A 157 4.67 9.18 -31.03
N ALA A 158 5.11 9.40 -29.80
CA ALA A 158 4.23 9.77 -28.71
C ALA A 158 3.66 11.19 -28.87
N ASP A 159 2.39 11.36 -28.49
CA ASP A 159 1.80 12.66 -28.22
C ASP A 159 2.55 13.30 -27.05
N LEU A 160 3.39 14.30 -27.34
CA LEU A 160 4.35 14.85 -26.39
C LEU A 160 3.67 15.52 -25.20
N ASP A 161 2.57 16.24 -25.42
CA ASP A 161 1.84 16.92 -24.35
C ASP A 161 1.28 15.91 -23.35
N LYS A 162 0.64 14.84 -23.86
CA LYS A 162 0.14 13.75 -23.01
C LYS A 162 1.27 13.00 -22.31
N ALA A 163 2.37 12.74 -23.02
CA ALA A 163 3.51 12.03 -22.46
C ALA A 163 4.13 12.80 -21.28
N VAL A 164 4.25 14.12 -21.40
CA VAL A 164 4.73 15.01 -20.33
C VAL A 164 3.78 15.02 -19.13
N GLU A 165 2.47 15.12 -19.37
CA GLU A 165 1.47 15.08 -18.29
C GLU A 165 1.53 13.76 -17.51
N LEU A 166 1.55 12.63 -18.22
CA LEU A 166 1.65 11.29 -17.62
C LEU A 166 2.97 11.10 -16.87
N ALA A 167 4.09 11.56 -17.44
CA ALA A 167 5.39 11.50 -16.79
C ALA A 167 5.41 12.33 -15.50
N LEU A 168 4.79 13.51 -15.50
CA LEU A 168 4.68 14.35 -14.32
C LEU A 168 3.89 13.64 -13.22
N VAL A 169 2.68 13.17 -13.53
CA VAL A 169 1.83 12.41 -12.58
C VAL A 169 2.59 11.20 -12.03
N ALA A 170 3.22 10.40 -12.90
CA ALA A 170 3.94 9.19 -12.51
C ALA A 170 5.09 9.46 -11.52
N VAL A 171 5.71 10.64 -11.58
CA VAL A 171 6.84 10.99 -10.71
C VAL A 171 6.39 11.70 -9.43
N VAL A 172 5.32 12.51 -9.49
CA VAL A 172 4.93 13.40 -8.38
C VAL A 172 3.72 12.95 -7.57
N TYR A 173 3.06 11.87 -7.98
CA TYR A 173 1.89 11.32 -7.28
C TYR A 173 2.19 11.04 -5.80
N ASN A 174 1.20 11.30 -4.94
CA ASN A 174 1.22 11.09 -3.48
C ASN A 174 2.11 12.09 -2.70
N LYS A 175 3.41 12.17 -2.99
CA LYS A 175 4.35 13.15 -2.41
C LYS A 175 5.52 13.41 -3.35
N VAL A 176 5.89 14.68 -3.49
CA VAL A 176 7.23 15.03 -3.99
C VAL A 176 8.08 15.42 -2.80
N ASP A 177 9.13 14.66 -2.52
CA ASP A 177 10.17 15.15 -1.64
C ASP A 177 10.73 16.45 -2.22
N LYS A 178 10.91 17.50 -1.40
CA LYS A 178 11.47 18.79 -1.86
C LYS A 178 12.78 18.58 -2.62
N LYS A 179 13.58 17.58 -2.25
CA LYS A 179 14.82 17.23 -2.96
C LYS A 179 14.54 16.67 -4.36
N GLN A 180 13.55 15.80 -4.49
CA GLN A 180 13.12 15.27 -5.80
C GLN A 180 12.56 16.39 -6.68
N PHE A 181 11.71 17.25 -6.13
CA PHE A 181 11.15 18.38 -6.87
C PHE A 181 12.25 19.32 -7.38
N LYS A 182 13.20 19.69 -6.52
CA LYS A 182 14.37 20.51 -6.92
C LYS A 182 15.20 19.85 -8.01
N LYS A 183 15.40 18.53 -7.95
CA LYS A 183 16.15 17.79 -8.97
C LYS A 183 15.42 17.81 -10.32
N ILE A 184 14.10 17.61 -10.31
CA ILE A 184 13.26 17.69 -11.52
C ILE A 184 13.33 19.10 -12.11
N LEU A 185 13.14 20.14 -11.29
CA LEU A 185 13.25 21.53 -11.74
C LEU A 185 14.62 21.83 -12.34
N SER A 186 15.72 21.43 -11.69
CA SER A 186 17.07 21.65 -12.23
C SER A 186 17.31 20.96 -13.57
N TYR A 187 16.67 19.81 -13.80
CA TYR A 187 16.75 19.12 -15.08
C TYR A 187 15.96 19.87 -16.17
N ILE A 188 14.75 20.34 -15.84
CA ILE A 188 13.92 21.13 -16.75
C ILE A 188 14.62 22.45 -17.11
N GLU A 189 15.25 23.12 -16.15
CA GLU A 189 16.01 24.36 -16.37
C GLU A 189 17.23 24.12 -17.26
N HIS A 190 18.01 23.07 -16.99
CA HIS A 190 19.18 22.69 -17.80
C HIS A 190 18.82 22.34 -19.24
N GLU A 191 17.70 21.65 -19.47
CA GLU A 191 17.26 21.31 -20.83
C GLU A 191 16.67 22.52 -21.58
N LYS A 192 16.06 23.49 -20.87
CA LYS A 192 15.65 24.77 -21.49
C LYS A 192 16.84 25.58 -21.99
N GLU A 193 17.98 25.53 -21.29
CA GLU A 193 19.20 26.25 -21.71
C GLU A 193 19.86 25.65 -22.95
N LYS A 194 19.73 24.34 -23.17
CA LYS A 194 20.32 23.66 -24.32
C LYS A 194 19.57 23.86 -25.64
N GLY A 195 18.33 24.34 -25.57
CA GLY A 195 17.43 24.37 -26.73
C GLY A 195 17.04 22.96 -27.20
N PRO A 196 16.06 22.84 -28.10
CA PRO A 196 15.70 21.56 -28.67
C PRO A 196 16.92 20.94 -29.38
N PRO A 197 17.12 19.61 -29.28
CA PRO A 197 18.01 18.94 -30.21
C PRO A 197 17.35 19.03 -31.59
N PHE A 198 17.91 19.89 -32.44
CA PHE A 198 17.49 20.22 -33.82
C PHE A 198 16.40 21.29 -33.96
#